data_AF-A0A952VXA7-F1
#
_entry.id   AF-A0A952VXA7-F1
#
_cell.length_a   1.000
_cell.length_b   1.000
_cell.length_c   1.000
_cell.angle_alpha   90.00
_cell.angle_beta   90.00
_cell.angle_gamma   90.00
#
_symmetry.space_group_name_H-M   'P 1'
#
loop_
_entity.id
_entity.type
_entity.pdbx_description
1 polymer ?
#
loop_
_entity_poly.entity_id
_entity_poly.type
_entity_poly.pdbx_seq_one_letter_code
_entity_poly.pdbx_strand_id
1 'polypeptide(L)'
;MDSWDESCQACGTAGGPLTKFSLGKDFFGRPYDRLSPSSDQNPKWYCAPCSLHKNLHRDFRDIRGEFDKLRAGQGSELSKGDEFRRASLRLQEIMTVLRGTPQQSPFLSGHDVTLLIERLNTLTMPV
;
A
#
# COMPACT_ATOMS: atom_id res chain seq x y z
N MET A 1 -17.02 -3.03 30.15
CA MET A 1 -17.32 -3.69 28.86
C MET A 1 -16.84 -2.74 27.80
N ASP A 2 -15.71 -3.05 27.19
CA ASP A 2 -15.08 -2.16 26.23
C ASP A 2 -16.00 -2.04 25.00
N SER A 3 -16.41 -0.81 24.71
CA SER A 3 -17.11 -0.43 23.49
C SER A 3 -16.09 -0.54 22.36
N TRP A 4 -15.98 -1.71 21.75
CA TRP A 4 -15.17 -1.85 20.55
C TRP A 4 -15.96 -1.14 19.47
N ASP A 5 -15.47 0.04 19.09
CA ASP A 5 -15.98 0.87 17.99
C ASP A 5 -16.51 -0.03 16.86
N GLU A 6 -17.83 -0.18 16.75
CA GLU A 6 -18.51 -0.86 15.62
C GLU A 6 -18.42 -0.02 14.33
N SER A 7 -17.50 0.93 14.31
CA SER A 7 -17.27 1.90 13.25
C SER A 7 -15.93 1.66 12.59
N CYS A 8 -15.90 1.81 11.28
CA CYS A 8 -14.66 1.78 10.51
C CYS A 8 -13.69 2.85 11.03
N GLN A 9 -12.49 2.46 11.45
CA GLN A 9 -11.49 3.37 12.03
C GLN A 9 -10.80 4.28 11.00
N ALA A 10 -11.31 4.32 9.76
CA ALA A 10 -10.83 5.19 8.69
C ALA A 10 -11.90 6.21 8.25
N CYS A 11 -13.14 5.75 8.04
CA CYS A 11 -14.22 6.59 7.52
C CYS A 11 -15.37 6.81 8.51
N GLY A 12 -15.31 6.20 9.70
CA GLY A 12 -16.34 6.34 10.74
C GLY A 12 -17.66 5.63 10.45
N THR A 13 -17.79 4.93 9.31
CA THR A 13 -19.02 4.20 8.98
C THR A 13 -19.29 3.09 10.00
N ALA A 14 -20.46 3.15 10.65
CA ALA A 14 -20.92 2.20 11.65
C ALA A 14 -21.90 1.16 11.09
N GLY A 15 -22.12 0.07 11.82
CA GLY A 15 -23.21 -0.88 11.57
C GLY A 15 -23.01 -1.82 10.38
N GLY A 16 -21.79 -1.90 9.84
CA GLY A 16 -21.41 -2.80 8.75
C GLY A 16 -20.30 -3.77 9.16
N PRO A 17 -20.08 -4.86 8.40
CA PRO A 17 -19.01 -5.81 8.71
C PRO A 17 -17.65 -5.12 8.66
N LEU A 18 -16.88 -5.28 9.74
CA LEU A 18 -15.51 -4.80 9.85
C LEU A 18 -14.55 -5.97 9.79
N THR A 19 -13.46 -5.80 9.04
CA THR A 19 -12.39 -6.78 8.96
C THR A 19 -11.17 -6.25 9.72
N LYS A 20 -10.61 -7.09 10.59
CA LYS A 20 -9.35 -6.81 11.26
C LYS A 20 -8.22 -6.81 10.25
N PHE A 21 -7.58 -5.66 10.08
CA PHE A 21 -6.42 -5.51 9.22
C PHE A 21 -5.17 -5.99 9.96
N SER A 22 -4.64 -7.13 9.53
CA SER A 22 -3.48 -7.77 10.16
C SER A 22 -2.25 -7.68 9.26
N LEU A 23 -1.06 -7.67 9.88
CA LEU A 23 0.20 -7.77 9.17
C LEU A 23 0.39 -9.19 8.61
N GLY A 24 0.18 -9.36 7.30
CA GLY A 24 0.65 -10.52 6.52
C GLY A 24 2.10 -10.32 6.03
N LYS A 25 2.32 -10.50 4.73
CA LYS A 25 3.59 -10.23 4.05
C LYS A 25 3.56 -8.89 3.31
N ASP A 26 4.72 -8.31 3.04
CA ASP A 26 4.85 -7.11 2.20
C ASP A 26 4.57 -7.45 0.73
N PHE A 27 4.53 -6.42 -0.10
CA PHE A 27 4.30 -6.59 -1.54
C PHE A 27 5.23 -7.67 -2.14
N PHE A 28 6.49 -7.72 -1.71
CA PHE A 28 7.56 -8.62 -2.17
C PHE A 28 7.58 -9.99 -1.47
N GLY A 29 6.58 -10.30 -0.65
CA GLY A 29 6.43 -11.60 0.01
C GLY A 29 7.30 -11.78 1.27
N ARG A 30 7.94 -10.72 1.76
CA ARG A 30 8.72 -10.72 3.00
C ARG A 30 7.78 -10.58 4.21
N PRO A 31 8.01 -11.30 5.31
CA PRO A 31 7.22 -11.09 6.52
C PRO A 31 7.48 -9.69 7.09
N TYR A 32 6.44 -9.03 7.59
CA TYR A 32 6.64 -7.84 8.42
C TYR A 32 7.20 -8.27 9.77
N ASP A 33 8.31 -7.68 10.18
CA ASP A 33 8.95 -7.94 11.47
C ASP A 33 8.57 -6.86 12.51
N ARG A 34 9.15 -6.96 13.71
CA ARG A 34 8.91 -5.99 14.81
C ARG A 34 9.45 -4.58 14.53
N LEU A 35 10.23 -4.39 13.47
CA LEU A 35 10.73 -3.08 13.03
C LEU A 35 9.77 -2.40 12.04
N SER A 36 8.70 -3.09 11.65
CA SER A 36 7.64 -2.53 10.82
C SER A 36 6.98 -1.33 11.51
N PRO A 37 6.50 -0.33 10.74
CA PRO A 37 5.93 0.89 11.30
C PRO A 37 4.86 0.62 12.37
N SER A 38 4.84 1.44 13.42
CA SER A 38 3.90 1.30 14.55
C SER A 38 2.43 1.28 14.13
N SER A 39 2.10 1.94 13.00
CA SER A 39 0.76 1.93 12.39
C SER A 39 0.29 0.54 11.98
N ASP A 40 1.20 -0.41 11.80
CA ASP A 40 0.92 -1.78 11.46
C ASP A 40 0.98 -2.74 12.67
N GLN A 41 1.59 -2.30 13.78
CA GLN A 41 1.68 -3.08 15.02
C GLN A 41 0.39 -3.06 15.84
N ASN A 42 -0.48 -2.05 15.62
CA ASN A 42 -1.77 -1.96 16.27
C ASN A 42 -2.89 -2.34 15.29
N PRO A 43 -3.51 -3.53 15.43
CA PRO A 43 -4.52 -3.98 14.48
C PRO A 43 -5.73 -3.05 14.49
N LYS A 44 -6.12 -2.58 13.30
CA LYS A 44 -7.28 -1.71 13.09
C LYS A 44 -8.42 -2.43 12.39
N TRP A 45 -9.63 -1.94 12.60
CA TRP A 45 -10.86 -2.47 12.02
C TRP A 45 -11.37 -1.54 10.92
N TYR A 46 -11.54 -2.09 9.72
CA TYR A 46 -11.96 -1.32 8.54
C TYR A 46 -13.15 -1.97 7.86
N CYS A 47 -14.05 -1.15 7.31
CA CYS A 47 -15.05 -1.61 6.35
C CYS A 47 -14.35 -2.10 5.06
N ALA A 48 -15.06 -2.88 4.25
CA ALA A 48 -14.50 -3.44 3.02
C ALA A 48 -13.79 -2.43 2.09
N PRO A 49 -14.38 -1.26 1.76
CA PRO A 49 -13.71 -0.24 0.93
C PRO A 49 -12.42 0.30 1.58
N CYS A 50 -12.44 0.59 2.88
CA CYS A 50 -11.27 1.11 3.59
C CYS A 50 -10.18 0.05 3.72
N SER A 51 -10.54 -1.23 3.90
CA SER A 51 -9.60 -2.34 3.92
C SER A 51 -8.89 -2.50 2.57
N LEU A 52 -9.63 -2.40 1.46
CA LEU A 52 -9.05 -2.40 0.11
C LEU A 52 -8.07 -1.24 -0.06
N HIS A 53 -8.47 -0.01 0.25
CA HIS A 53 -7.60 1.16 0.13
C HIS A 53 -6.38 1.07 1.04
N LYS A 54 -6.51 0.47 2.22
CA LYS A 54 -5.38 0.25 3.13
C LYS A 54 -4.39 -0.79 2.60
N ASN A 55 -4.86 -1.85 1.95
CA ASN A 55 -4.00 -2.81 1.25
C ASN A 55 -3.23 -2.14 0.11
N LEU A 56 -3.91 -1.35 -0.73
CA LEU A 56 -3.26 -0.60 -1.80
C LEU A 56 -2.21 0.39 -1.27
N HIS A 57 -2.48 1.02 -0.12
CA HIS A 57 -1.50 1.87 0.54
C HIS A 57 -0.25 1.16 0.99
N ARG A 58 -0.41 -0.05 1.51
CA ARG A 58 0.70 -0.88 1.94
C ARG A 58 1.58 -1.26 0.75
N ASP A 59 0.99 -1.73 -0.34
CA ASP A 59 1.72 -2.07 -1.55
C ASP A 59 2.48 -0.85 -2.11
N PHE A 60 1.81 0.30 -2.18
CA PHE A 60 2.45 1.55 -2.61
C PHE A 60 3.66 1.91 -1.75
N ARG A 61 3.52 1.83 -0.42
CA ARG A 61 4.60 2.13 0.53
C ARG A 61 5.78 1.18 0.34
N ASP A 62 5.52 -0.11 0.21
CA ASP A 62 6.58 -1.12 0.05
C ASP A 62 7.35 -0.89 -1.25
N ILE A 63 6.63 -0.65 -2.37
CA ILE A 63 7.24 -0.34 -3.67
C ILE A 63 8.06 0.94 -3.59
N ARG A 64 7.52 2.01 -2.97
CA ARG A 64 8.25 3.27 -2.77
C ARG A 64 9.52 3.06 -1.96
N GLY A 65 9.48 2.25 -0.91
CA GLY A 65 10.64 1.94 -0.09
C GLY A 65 11.74 1.23 -0.89
N GLU A 66 11.39 0.25 -1.71
CA GLU A 66 12.36 -0.42 -2.59
C GLU A 66 12.87 0.49 -3.71
N PHE A 67 12.05 1.43 -4.20
CA PHE A 67 12.48 2.45 -5.15
C PHE A 67 13.51 3.39 -4.53
N ASP A 68 13.27 3.86 -3.30
CA ASP A 68 14.20 4.73 -2.58
C ASP A 68 15.54 4.01 -2.32
N LYS A 69 15.52 2.72 -1.99
CA LYS A 69 16.74 1.87 -1.88
C LYS A 69 17.48 1.78 -3.21
N LEU A 70 16.76 1.47 -4.29
CA LEU A 70 17.34 1.34 -5.63
C LEU A 70 18.04 2.63 -6.07
N ARG A 71 17.38 3.78 -5.85
CA ARG A 71 17.96 5.11 -6.15
C ARG A 71 19.17 5.43 -5.29
N ALA A 72 19.21 4.94 -4.05
CA ALA A 72 20.35 5.09 -3.15
C ALA A 72 21.50 4.10 -3.44
N GLY A 73 21.39 3.26 -4.48
CA GLY A 73 22.37 2.22 -4.79
C GLY A 73 22.42 1.07 -3.78
N GLN A 74 21.38 0.93 -2.96
CA GLN A 74 21.24 -0.15 -1.98
C GLN A 74 20.61 -1.38 -2.63
N GLY A 75 20.79 -2.55 -2.01
CA GLY A 75 20.09 -3.78 -2.43
C GLY A 75 18.58 -3.57 -2.39
N SER A 76 17.94 -3.76 -3.55
CA SER A 76 16.50 -3.53 -3.73
C SER A 76 15.87 -4.71 -4.47
N GLU A 77 14.66 -5.08 -4.06
CA GLU A 77 13.86 -6.08 -4.77
C GLU A 77 13.50 -5.61 -6.19
N LEU A 78 13.40 -4.29 -6.41
CA LEU A 78 13.16 -3.71 -7.74
C LEU A 78 14.35 -3.85 -8.71
N SER A 79 15.51 -4.31 -8.24
CA SER A 79 16.61 -4.71 -9.15
C SER A 79 16.32 -6.01 -9.90
N LYS A 80 15.33 -6.79 -9.45
CA LYS A 80 14.89 -8.03 -10.10
C LYS A 80 13.83 -7.68 -11.15
N GLY A 81 14.06 -8.08 -12.40
CA GLY A 81 13.18 -7.71 -13.54
C GLY A 81 11.70 -8.07 -13.36
N ASP A 82 11.40 -9.23 -12.79
CA ASP A 82 10.03 -9.67 -12.53
C ASP A 82 9.34 -8.84 -11.44
N GLU A 83 10.05 -8.54 -10.36
CA GLU A 83 9.55 -7.69 -9.27
C GLU A 83 9.34 -6.26 -9.72
N PHE A 84 10.24 -5.72 -10.55
CA PHE A 84 10.08 -4.41 -11.17
C PHE A 84 8.82 -4.35 -12.03
N ARG A 85 8.60 -5.36 -12.89
CA ARG A 85 7.42 -5.44 -13.75
C ARG A 85 6.14 -5.55 -12.93
N ARG A 86 6.15 -6.40 -11.89
CA ARG A 86 5.01 -6.58 -10.98
C ARG A 86 4.69 -5.30 -10.22
N ALA A 87 5.70 -4.59 -9.72
CA ALA A 87 5.53 -3.30 -9.05
C ALA A 87 4.95 -2.24 -9.99
N SER A 88 5.45 -2.19 -11.24
CA SER A 88 4.95 -1.26 -12.27
C SER A 88 3.47 -1.48 -12.57
N LEU A 89 3.07 -2.74 -12.78
CA LEU A 89 1.67 -3.12 -12.96
C LEU A 89 0.82 -2.75 -11.74
N ARG A 90 1.32 -3.03 -10.53
CA ARG A 90 0.59 -2.74 -9.30
C ARG A 90 0.31 -1.25 -9.13
N LEU A 91 1.26 -0.37 -9.48
CA LEU A 91 1.04 1.08 -9.42
C LEU A 91 -0.05 1.55 -10.41
N GLN A 92 -0.13 0.94 -11.59
CA GLN A 92 -1.21 1.21 -12.56
C GLN A 92 -2.58 0.75 -12.04
N GLU A 93 -2.64 -0.42 -11.41
CA GLU A 93 -3.86 -0.92 -10.77
C GLU A 93 -4.32 0.02 -9.64
N ILE A 94 -3.40 0.45 -8.77
CA ILE A 94 -3.68 1.40 -7.69
C ILE A 94 -4.27 2.69 -8.28
N MET A 95 -3.64 3.26 -9.31
CA MET A 95 -4.15 4.46 -9.99
C MET A 95 -5.56 4.25 -10.55
N THR A 96 -5.80 3.09 -11.16
CA THR A 96 -7.11 2.75 -11.75
C THR A 96 -8.19 2.69 -10.67
N VAL A 97 -7.91 2.04 -9.53
CA VAL A 97 -8.86 1.97 -8.41
C VAL A 97 -9.13 3.36 -7.83
N LEU A 98 -8.11 4.20 -7.65
CA LEU A 98 -8.29 5.56 -7.13
C LEU A 98 -9.13 6.44 -8.04
N ARG A 99 -9.01 6.28 -9.37
CA ARG A 99 -9.83 7.03 -10.35
C ARG A 99 -11.26 6.50 -10.45
N GLY A 100 -11.46 5.19 -10.26
CA GLY A 100 -12.77 4.56 -10.36
C GLY A 100 -13.65 4.70 -9.12
N THR A 101 -13.11 5.22 -8.00
CA THR A 101 -13.85 5.32 -6.74
C THR A 101 -14.30 6.76 -6.51
N PRO A 102 -15.62 7.04 -6.33
CA PRO A 102 -16.10 8.41 -6.10
C PRO A 102 -15.61 9.00 -4.77
N GLN A 103 -15.27 8.14 -3.81
CA GLN A 103 -14.74 8.54 -2.51
C GLN A 103 -13.21 8.54 -2.55
N GLN A 104 -12.62 9.71 -2.25
CA GLN A 104 -11.17 9.84 -2.14
C GLN A 104 -10.62 8.91 -1.06
N SER A 105 -9.50 8.24 -1.36
CA SER A 105 -8.86 7.37 -0.40
C SER A 105 -8.29 8.19 0.76
N PRO A 106 -8.63 7.88 2.03
CA PRO A 106 -8.05 8.57 3.18
C PRO A 106 -6.58 8.19 3.42
N PHE A 107 -6.07 7.21 2.67
CA PHE A 107 -4.71 6.70 2.83
C PHE A 107 -3.80 7.05 1.66
N LEU A 108 -4.35 7.22 0.44
CA LEU A 108 -3.58 7.37 -0.79
C LEU A 108 -3.96 8.62 -1.56
N SER A 109 -2.95 9.39 -1.94
CA SER A 109 -3.07 10.44 -2.92
C SER A 109 -2.79 9.89 -4.32
N GLY A 110 -3.69 10.15 -5.28
CA GLY A 110 -3.42 9.85 -6.70
C GLY A 110 -2.19 10.58 -7.22
N HIS A 111 -1.90 11.79 -6.73
CA HIS A 111 -0.72 12.54 -7.13
C HIS A 111 0.58 11.79 -6.77
N ASP A 112 0.68 11.24 -5.56
CA ASP A 112 1.87 10.51 -5.12
C ASP A 112 2.09 9.23 -5.92
N VAL A 113 1.01 8.56 -6.32
CA VAL A 113 1.07 7.37 -7.18
C VAL A 113 1.57 7.75 -8.57
N THR A 114 1.06 8.83 -9.17
CA THR A 114 1.54 9.33 -10.47
C THR A 114 3.03 9.63 -10.43
N LEU A 115 3.48 10.37 -9.41
CA LEU A 115 4.90 10.72 -9.26
C LEU A 115 5.79 9.48 -9.15
N LEU A 116 5.36 8.44 -8.44
CA LEU A 116 6.14 7.22 -8.32
C LEU A 116 6.18 6.45 -9.64
N ILE A 117 5.07 6.37 -10.39
CA ILE A 117 5.02 5.76 -11.72
C ILE A 117 6.02 6.45 -12.66
N GLU A 118 5.98 7.78 -12.73
CA GLU A 118 6.86 8.57 -13.60
C GLU A 118 8.33 8.33 -13.25
N ARG A 119 8.67 8.36 -11.96
CA ARG A 119 10.03 8.10 -11.48
C ARG A 119 10.50 6.66 -11.76
N LEU A 120 9.60 5.68 -11.64
CA LEU A 120 9.93 4.29 -11.92
C LEU A 120 10.23 4.10 -13.41
N ASN A 121 9.50 4.78 -14.29
CA ASN A 121 9.76 4.78 -15.74
C ASN A 121 11.11 5.42 -16.11
N THR A 122 11.61 6.38 -15.32
CA THR A 122 12.95 6.95 -15.58
C THR A 122 14.10 6.04 -15.17
N LEU A 123 13.84 5.00 -14.38
CA LEU A 123 14.85 4.03 -13.94
C LEU A 123 15.04 2.85 -14.90
N THR A 124 14.49 2.90 -16.13
CA THR A 124 14.51 1.79 -17.10
C THR A 124 15.81 0.99 -17.03
N MET A 125 15.71 -0.22 -16.49
CA MET A 125 16.81 -1.17 -16.38
C MET A 125 17.33 -1.44 -17.81
N PRO A 126 18.66 -1.51 -18.02
CA PRO A 126 19.19 -1.92 -19.31
C PRO A 126 18.65 -3.32 -19.62
N VAL A 127 18.08 -3.47 -20.82
CA VAL A 127 17.65 -4.75 -21.39
C VAL A 127 18.86 -5.64 -21.63
#